data_AF-A0A2D4J302-F1
#
_entry.id   AF-A0A2D4J302-F1
#
_cell.length_a   1.000
_cell.length_b   1.000
_cell.length_c   1.000
_cell.angle_alpha   90.00
_cell.angle_beta   90.00
_cell.angle_gamma   90.00
#
_symmetry.space_group_name_H-M   'P 1'
#
loop_
_entity.id
_entity.type
_entity.pdbx_description
1 polymer ?
#
loop_
_entity_poly.entity_id
_entity_poly.type
_entity_poly.pdbx_seq_one_letter_code
_entity_poly.pdbx_strand_id
1 'polypeptide(L)'
;IGQGGPGARPEGVVGEGHVFAAQPAAQQVLHRQAGQGELAGREDEADGQHQVGQREGGRRGGLHGAPQKRGPPPRFLLLPPLSAVALSINTEFRRIDKFATGPPGARLTVTDSWILKVTTYSFHVALQRDLQLTVIDSRQQDLLLDASMPAQFLTIRVASADPRVKAFDIRLNSSEYGELQDKLRAPIQNGANVVIHQSLSDLFLETFSSLVERNPPYLLPSNQELDLCIGCMQSRANVKLLKNCREPHEGECQPCFCYPMWCLLCMGKWFASQQDQQHPETWLSSHVPCPTCRAQFCILDVCSVQ
;
A
#
# COMPACT_ATOMS: atom_id res chain seq x y z
N ILE A 1 -6.41 -68.90 -22.65
CA ILE A 1 -5.49 -68.75 -23.81
C ILE A 1 -6.34 -68.60 -25.06
N GLY A 2 -6.20 -67.47 -25.77
CA GLY A 2 -6.51 -67.35 -27.20
C GLY A 2 -7.94 -66.99 -27.61
N GLN A 3 -8.23 -65.68 -27.67
CA GLN A 3 -9.16 -65.10 -28.65
C GLN A 3 -8.48 -64.98 -30.01
N GLY A 4 -9.25 -65.03 -31.10
CA GLY A 4 -8.81 -64.65 -32.45
C GLY A 4 -9.98 -64.09 -33.24
N GLY A 5 -9.89 -62.81 -33.60
CA GLY A 5 -10.74 -62.16 -34.59
C GLY A 5 -9.99 -61.97 -35.92
N PRO A 6 -10.68 -61.67 -37.03
CA PRO A 6 -10.03 -61.26 -38.28
C PRO A 6 -10.49 -59.90 -38.84
N GLY A 7 -9.70 -59.41 -39.81
CA GLY A 7 -10.05 -58.35 -40.77
C GLY A 7 -9.57 -56.96 -40.39
N ALA A 8 -9.25 -56.02 -41.28
CA ALA A 8 -8.90 -55.97 -42.70
C ALA A 8 -8.49 -54.50 -42.95
N ARG A 9 -7.55 -54.25 -43.87
CA ARG A 9 -7.08 -52.91 -44.37
C ARG A 9 -8.07 -52.32 -45.42
N PRO A 10 -7.85 -51.16 -46.12
CA PRO A 10 -6.87 -50.03 -46.01
C PRO A 10 -7.48 -48.61 -46.27
N GLU A 11 -6.57 -47.63 -46.46
CA GLU A 11 -6.63 -46.39 -47.29
C GLU A 11 -7.07 -45.06 -46.68
N GLY A 12 -6.27 -44.02 -47.00
CA GLY A 12 -6.47 -42.63 -46.63
C GLY A 12 -6.77 -41.73 -47.83
N VAL A 13 -7.22 -40.51 -47.54
CA VAL A 13 -7.40 -39.41 -48.51
C VAL A 13 -7.06 -38.07 -47.82
N VAL A 14 -6.39 -37.20 -48.57
CA VAL A 14 -5.93 -35.84 -48.25
C VAL A 14 -7.05 -34.82 -48.48
N GLY A 15 -7.09 -33.73 -47.71
CA GLY A 15 -7.92 -32.56 -48.00
C GLY A 15 -7.41 -31.27 -47.34
N GLU A 16 -6.98 -30.32 -48.17
CA GLU A 16 -6.70 -28.91 -47.82
C GLU A 16 -8.00 -28.12 -47.57
N GLY A 17 -7.94 -27.04 -46.78
CA GLY A 17 -9.07 -26.12 -46.62
C GLY A 17 -8.74 -24.82 -45.87
N HIS A 18 -8.81 -23.71 -46.61
CA HIS A 18 -8.74 -22.31 -46.16
C HIS A 18 -9.77 -21.94 -45.08
N VAL A 19 -9.46 -20.94 -44.24
CA VAL A 19 -10.48 -20.11 -43.56
C VAL A 19 -10.15 -18.63 -43.75
N PHE A 20 -11.08 -17.94 -44.41
CA PHE A 20 -11.13 -16.50 -44.66
C PHE A 20 -11.64 -15.72 -43.44
N ALA A 21 -11.29 -14.43 -43.42
CA ALA A 21 -11.69 -13.39 -42.48
C ALA A 21 -13.22 -13.17 -42.35
N ALA A 22 -13.64 -12.65 -41.19
CA ALA A 22 -14.82 -11.78 -41.06
C ALA A 22 -14.70 -10.89 -39.81
N GLN A 23 -14.55 -9.58 -40.03
CA GLN A 23 -15.00 -8.54 -39.12
C GLN A 23 -16.54 -8.55 -39.06
N PRO A 24 -17.14 -7.94 -38.02
CA PRO A 24 -18.32 -7.13 -38.24
C PRO A 24 -18.11 -5.67 -37.84
N ALA A 25 -18.65 -4.82 -38.69
CA ALA A 25 -18.70 -3.37 -38.59
C ALA A 25 -19.78 -2.88 -37.61
N ALA A 26 -19.43 -1.78 -36.95
CA ALA A 26 -20.23 -0.57 -36.68
C ALA A 26 -21.76 -0.66 -36.52
N GLN A 27 -22.23 -0.09 -35.40
CA GLN A 27 -23.48 0.67 -35.39
C GLN A 27 -23.33 1.93 -34.51
N GLN A 28 -23.19 3.09 -35.18
CA GLN A 28 -23.52 4.44 -34.68
C GLN A 28 -25.08 4.55 -34.66
N VAL A 29 -25.82 5.44 -33.99
CA VAL A 29 -25.70 6.86 -33.63
C VAL A 29 -26.78 7.11 -32.56
N LEU A 30 -26.53 7.94 -31.55
CA LEU A 30 -27.56 8.89 -31.06
C LEU A 30 -26.88 10.10 -30.39
N HIS A 31 -26.78 11.17 -31.15
CA HIS A 31 -26.47 12.52 -30.69
C HIS A 31 -27.60 13.05 -29.79
N ARG A 32 -27.25 13.64 -28.64
CA ARG A 32 -27.85 14.92 -28.23
C ARG A 32 -26.91 15.74 -27.35
N GLN A 33 -27.01 17.04 -27.53
CA GLN A 33 -26.03 18.08 -27.31
C GLN A 33 -25.99 18.66 -25.88
N ALA A 34 -24.83 19.25 -25.58
CA ALA A 34 -24.58 20.55 -24.94
C ALA A 34 -25.07 20.84 -23.51
N GLY A 35 -24.09 21.20 -22.67
CA GLY A 35 -24.27 21.96 -21.43
C GLY A 35 -22.92 22.43 -20.90
N GLN A 36 -22.53 23.65 -21.27
CA GLN A 36 -21.42 24.41 -20.70
C GLN A 36 -21.71 24.77 -19.23
N GLY A 37 -20.66 24.90 -18.42
CA GLY A 37 -20.69 25.44 -17.06
C GLY A 37 -19.30 25.27 -16.45
N GLU A 38 -18.34 26.12 -16.82
CA GLU A 38 -17.97 27.36 -16.11
C GLU A 38 -17.18 27.12 -14.81
N LEU A 39 -15.98 27.70 -14.84
CA LEU A 39 -14.98 27.76 -13.80
C LEU A 39 -15.42 28.68 -12.66
N ALA A 40 -15.11 28.31 -11.43
CA ALA A 40 -14.95 29.26 -10.33
C ALA A 40 -13.90 28.74 -9.34
N GLY A 41 -12.63 29.02 -9.66
CA GLY A 41 -11.56 29.07 -8.66
C GLY A 41 -11.72 30.37 -7.87
N ARG A 42 -11.79 30.25 -6.54
CA ARG A 42 -11.80 31.37 -5.60
C ARG A 42 -10.37 31.58 -5.12
N GLU A 43 -9.74 32.65 -5.59
CA GLU A 43 -8.51 33.20 -5.02
C GLU A 43 -8.93 34.35 -4.10
N ASP A 44 -8.75 34.16 -2.79
CA ASP A 44 -8.91 35.23 -1.80
C ASP A 44 -7.57 35.96 -1.64
N GLU A 45 -7.45 37.12 -2.27
CA GLU A 45 -6.39 38.11 -2.05
C GLU A 45 -6.95 39.21 -1.15
N ALA A 46 -6.52 39.25 0.11
CA ALA A 46 -6.89 40.29 1.06
C ALA A 46 -5.74 41.29 1.22
N ASP A 47 -5.90 42.43 0.54
CA ASP A 47 -5.10 43.63 0.66
C ASP A 47 -5.69 44.53 1.78
N GLY A 48 -4.83 45.11 2.62
CA GLY A 48 -5.22 45.66 3.92
C GLY A 48 -4.36 46.82 4.42
N GLN A 49 -4.25 47.85 3.58
CA GLN A 49 -4.22 49.30 3.89
C GLN A 49 -3.33 49.85 5.03
N HIS A 50 -2.39 50.68 4.55
CA HIS A 50 -1.84 51.89 5.19
C HIS A 50 -2.88 52.72 5.96
N GLN A 51 -2.51 53.15 7.18
CA GLN A 51 -2.97 54.42 7.74
C GLN A 51 -1.79 55.28 8.15
N VAL A 52 -1.75 56.45 7.51
CA VAL A 52 -0.93 57.62 7.83
C VAL A 52 -1.61 58.35 8.99
N GLY A 53 -0.86 58.60 10.06
CA GLY A 53 -1.26 59.45 11.17
C GLY A 53 -0.09 60.29 11.65
N GLN A 54 -0.02 61.54 11.15
CA GLN A 54 0.88 62.57 11.66
C GLN A 54 0.30 63.17 12.96
N ARG A 55 1.15 63.44 13.96
CA ARG A 55 1.28 64.77 14.59
C ARG A 55 2.33 64.81 15.70
N GLU A 56 3.09 65.91 15.66
CA GLU A 56 3.66 66.69 16.77
C GLU A 56 4.76 66.00 17.61
N GLY A 57 5.95 66.55 17.80
CA GLY A 57 6.33 67.93 18.04
C GLY A 57 7.22 67.91 19.30
N GLY A 58 8.54 68.02 19.11
CA GLY A 58 9.53 67.56 20.11
C GLY A 58 9.87 68.51 21.25
N ARG A 59 10.71 68.01 22.18
CA ARG A 59 11.95 68.67 22.68
C ARG A 59 12.67 67.82 23.73
N ARG A 60 13.98 67.65 23.49
CA ARG A 60 15.14 67.61 24.41
C ARG A 60 15.09 66.75 25.68
N GLY A 61 16.03 65.81 25.73
CA GLY A 61 16.59 65.26 26.96
C GLY A 61 17.72 64.29 26.61
N GLY A 62 18.96 64.78 26.56
CA GLY A 62 20.14 63.95 26.36
C GLY A 62 20.60 63.34 27.68
N LEU A 63 20.86 62.03 27.69
CA LEU A 63 21.70 61.38 28.69
C LEU A 63 22.48 60.23 28.04
N HIS A 64 23.75 60.16 28.42
CA HIS A 64 24.80 59.28 27.96
C HIS A 64 24.42 57.78 27.99
N GLY A 65 24.67 57.08 26.88
CA GLY A 65 24.60 55.61 26.77
C GLY A 65 25.89 55.05 26.17
N ALA A 66 26.52 54.12 26.89
CA ALA A 66 27.78 53.44 26.62
C ALA A 66 27.84 52.70 25.26
N PRO A 67 29.04 52.41 24.70
CA PRO A 67 29.16 51.76 23.41
C PRO A 67 28.68 50.30 23.49
N GLN A 68 27.57 50.03 22.83
CA GLN A 68 27.01 48.69 22.66
C GLN A 68 28.00 47.86 21.81
N LYS A 69 28.58 46.82 22.41
CA LYS A 69 29.39 45.82 21.71
C LYS A 69 28.54 45.20 20.61
N ARG A 70 28.88 45.46 19.34
CA ARG A 70 28.35 44.71 18.20
C ARG A 70 28.74 43.26 18.39
N GLY A 71 27.75 42.40 18.65
CA GLY A 71 27.93 40.95 18.56
C GLY A 71 28.39 40.57 17.15
N PRO A 72 29.05 39.40 17.00
CA PRO A 72 29.47 38.95 15.68
C PRO A 72 28.25 38.85 14.76
N PRO A 73 28.38 39.18 13.46
CA PRO A 73 27.27 39.04 12.53
C PRO A 73 26.78 37.58 12.52
N PRO A 74 25.48 37.33 12.25
CA PRO A 74 25.00 35.96 12.09
C PRO A 74 25.84 35.30 11.01
N ARG A 75 26.37 34.11 11.32
CA ARG A 75 27.03 33.25 10.35
C ARG A 75 26.05 33.03 9.20
N PHE A 76 26.21 33.78 8.12
CA PHE A 76 25.63 33.43 6.83
C PHE A 76 26.21 32.06 6.49
N LEU A 77 25.43 31.01 6.72
CA LEU A 77 25.71 29.70 6.17
C LEU A 77 25.73 29.89 4.66
N LEU A 78 26.93 30.02 4.10
CA LEU A 78 27.17 30.04 2.66
C LEU A 78 26.52 28.79 2.08
N LEU A 79 25.41 28.99 1.39
CA LEU A 79 24.77 27.92 0.65
C LEU A 79 25.75 27.48 -0.43
N PRO A 80 25.89 26.17 -0.66
CA PRO A 80 26.67 25.71 -1.79
C PRO A 80 26.11 26.33 -3.07
N PRO A 81 26.98 26.70 -4.04
CA PRO A 81 26.51 27.20 -5.32
C PRO A 81 25.60 26.16 -5.98
N LEU A 82 24.57 26.61 -6.70
CA LEU A 82 23.57 25.73 -7.33
C LEU A 82 24.23 24.66 -8.23
N SER A 83 25.36 24.99 -8.85
CA SER A 83 26.18 24.06 -9.65
C SER A 83 26.73 22.90 -8.83
N ALA A 84 27.18 23.14 -7.59
CA ALA A 84 27.68 22.10 -6.70
C ALA A 84 26.54 21.18 -6.24
N VAL A 85 25.35 21.75 -5.96
CA VAL A 85 24.15 20.97 -5.64
C VAL A 85 23.73 20.09 -6.82
N ALA A 86 23.66 20.66 -8.03
CA ALA A 86 23.31 19.91 -9.24
C ALA A 86 24.30 18.78 -9.53
N LEU A 87 25.60 19.02 -9.35
CA LEU A 87 26.63 18.00 -9.52
C LEU A 87 26.45 16.86 -8.50
N SER A 88 26.23 17.19 -7.23
CA SER A 88 25.98 16.19 -6.17
C SER A 88 24.76 15.33 -6.47
N ILE A 89 23.65 15.94 -6.87
CA ILE A 89 22.43 15.23 -7.25
C ILE A 89 22.70 14.31 -8.44
N ASN A 90 23.34 14.79 -9.50
CA ASN A 90 23.60 14.00 -10.71
C ASN A 90 24.54 12.81 -10.43
N THR A 91 25.55 12.99 -9.58
CA THR A 91 26.44 11.90 -9.16
C THR A 91 25.69 10.82 -8.40
N GLU A 92 24.84 11.19 -7.42
CA GLU A 92 24.03 10.22 -6.67
C GLU A 92 22.96 9.57 -7.55
N PHE A 93 22.31 10.33 -8.43
CA PHE A 93 21.26 9.83 -9.32
C PHE A 93 21.78 8.76 -10.30
N ARG A 94 23.06 8.77 -10.65
CA ARG A 94 23.67 7.76 -11.53
C ARG A 94 23.95 6.43 -10.83
N ARG A 95 23.90 6.39 -9.50
CA ARG A 95 24.13 5.16 -8.74
C ARG A 95 22.97 4.19 -8.90
N ILE A 96 23.25 2.90 -8.73
CA ILE A 96 22.27 1.82 -8.92
C ILE A 96 21.38 1.67 -7.68
N ASP A 97 21.90 2.01 -6.51
CA ASP A 97 21.28 1.84 -5.19
C ASP A 97 20.22 2.90 -4.85
N LYS A 98 19.66 3.60 -5.85
CA LYS A 98 18.58 4.57 -5.63
C LYS A 98 17.23 3.86 -5.62
N PHE A 99 16.36 4.24 -4.69
CA PHE A 99 14.96 3.83 -4.73
C PHE A 99 14.21 4.70 -5.74
N ALA A 100 13.36 4.12 -6.57
CA ALA A 100 12.54 4.88 -7.50
C ALA A 100 11.20 4.20 -7.79
N THR A 101 10.12 4.95 -7.70
CA THR A 101 8.75 4.48 -7.93
C THR A 101 7.95 5.50 -8.75
N GLY A 102 6.81 5.06 -9.28
CA GLY A 102 5.89 5.86 -10.07
C GLY A 102 6.18 5.86 -11.57
N PRO A 103 5.21 6.32 -12.38
CA PRO A 103 5.34 6.38 -13.83
C PRO A 103 6.38 7.43 -14.25
N PRO A 104 6.90 7.38 -15.49
CA PRO A 104 7.93 8.30 -15.96
C PRO A 104 7.59 9.81 -15.80
N GLY A 105 6.31 10.19 -15.90
CA GLY A 105 5.85 11.57 -15.73
C GLY A 105 5.55 12.01 -14.28
N ALA A 106 5.59 11.08 -13.32
CA ALA A 106 5.32 11.36 -11.91
C ALA A 106 6.24 10.53 -11.00
N ARG A 107 7.54 10.56 -11.28
CA ARG A 107 8.53 9.68 -10.67
C ARG A 107 9.05 10.24 -9.33
N LEU A 108 9.07 9.39 -8.32
CA LEU A 108 9.80 9.61 -7.08
C LEU A 108 11.17 8.92 -7.19
N THR A 109 12.23 9.58 -6.74
CA THR A 109 13.56 8.98 -6.64
C THR A 109 14.21 9.41 -5.33
N VAL A 110 14.69 8.44 -4.56
CA VAL A 110 15.34 8.65 -3.27
C VAL A 110 16.76 8.12 -3.38
N THR A 111 17.73 9.02 -3.18
CA THR A 111 19.17 8.70 -3.16
C THR A 111 19.68 8.64 -1.73
N ASP A 112 21.00 8.66 -1.51
CA ASP A 112 21.54 8.68 -0.15
C ASP A 112 21.24 9.99 0.58
N SER A 113 21.27 11.11 -0.14
CA SER A 113 21.13 12.44 0.45
C SER A 113 19.85 13.15 0.04
N TRP A 114 19.20 12.75 -1.06
CA TRP A 114 18.13 13.53 -1.69
C TRP A 114 16.82 12.75 -1.82
N ILE A 115 15.71 13.47 -1.71
CA ILE A 115 14.40 13.05 -2.21
C ILE A 115 14.05 13.95 -3.39
N LEU A 116 13.80 13.32 -4.53
CA LEU A 116 13.50 13.96 -5.80
C LEU A 116 12.10 13.52 -6.25
N LYS A 117 11.17 14.46 -6.36
CA LYS A 117 9.83 14.18 -6.90
C LYS A 117 9.65 14.96 -8.19
N VAL A 118 9.48 14.25 -9.28
CA VAL A 118 9.11 14.79 -10.59
C VAL A 118 7.60 14.66 -10.72
N THR A 119 6.94 15.71 -11.17
CA THR A 119 5.56 15.67 -11.69
C THR A 119 5.54 16.28 -13.10
N THR A 120 4.38 16.30 -13.74
CA THR A 120 4.20 16.94 -15.04
C THR A 120 4.64 18.41 -15.07
N TYR A 121 4.48 19.14 -13.96
CA TYR A 121 4.68 20.59 -13.91
C TYR A 121 5.64 21.06 -12.82
N SER A 122 6.12 20.16 -11.97
CA SER A 122 6.97 20.52 -10.84
C SER A 122 8.09 19.53 -10.64
N PHE A 123 9.22 20.05 -10.17
CA PHE A 123 10.34 19.27 -9.70
C PHE A 123 10.65 19.68 -8.27
N HIS A 124 10.42 18.78 -7.32
CA HIS A 124 10.69 18.99 -5.92
C HIS A 124 11.98 18.29 -5.54
N VAL A 125 12.83 19.00 -4.81
CA VAL A 125 14.12 18.52 -4.31
C VAL A 125 14.20 18.81 -2.83
N ALA A 126 14.50 17.80 -2.04
CA ALA A 126 14.59 17.91 -0.60
C ALA A 126 15.81 17.12 -0.09
N LEU A 127 16.53 17.68 0.87
CA LEU A 127 17.73 17.06 1.44
C LEU A 127 17.36 16.26 2.68
N GLN A 128 17.61 14.95 2.68
CA GLN A 128 17.11 14.00 3.68
C GLN A 128 17.44 14.36 5.13
N ARG A 129 18.62 14.92 5.40
CA ARG A 129 19.04 15.29 6.75
C ARG A 129 18.15 16.36 7.41
N ASP A 130 17.41 17.11 6.61
CA ASP A 130 16.58 18.22 7.03
C ASP A 130 15.08 17.87 6.96
N LEU A 131 14.72 16.60 6.69
CA LEU A 131 13.33 16.20 6.46
C LEU A 131 12.63 15.65 7.69
N GLN A 132 11.32 15.90 7.72
CA GLN A 132 10.33 15.24 8.55
C GLN A 132 9.34 14.55 7.61
N LEU A 133 9.24 13.23 7.76
CA LEU A 133 8.39 12.38 6.94
C LEU A 133 7.24 11.88 7.80
N THR A 134 6.01 12.07 7.35
CA THR A 134 4.82 11.63 8.10
C THR A 134 3.83 10.97 7.15
N VAL A 135 3.38 9.75 7.47
CA VAL A 135 2.27 9.13 6.74
C VAL A 135 0.98 9.84 7.14
N ILE A 136 0.31 10.49 6.19
CA ILE A 136 -0.87 11.33 6.46
C ILE A 136 -2.18 10.72 5.96
N ASP A 137 -2.13 9.81 4.99
CA ASP A 137 -3.32 9.15 4.44
C ASP A 137 -2.94 7.76 3.94
N SER A 138 -3.89 6.83 4.03
CA SER A 138 -3.82 5.50 3.42
C SER A 138 -5.13 5.24 2.69
N ARG A 139 -5.07 5.11 1.37
CA ARG A 139 -6.26 4.83 0.56
C ARG A 139 -6.17 3.46 -0.05
N GLN A 140 -7.17 2.65 0.26
CA GLN A 140 -7.43 1.43 -0.48
C GLN A 140 -8.14 1.82 -1.78
N GLN A 141 -7.61 1.37 -2.92
CA GLN A 141 -8.27 1.54 -4.20
C GLN A 141 -8.88 0.21 -4.62
N ASP A 142 -10.19 0.09 -4.43
CA ASP A 142 -10.99 -1.01 -4.97
C ASP A 142 -11.15 -0.76 -6.49
N LEU A 143 -10.55 -1.60 -7.31
CA LEU A 143 -10.70 -1.51 -8.76
C LEU A 143 -12.10 -2.02 -9.13
N LEU A 144 -12.96 -1.12 -9.62
CA LEU A 144 -14.28 -1.46 -10.16
C LEU A 144 -14.12 -2.24 -11.47
N LEU A 145 -14.49 -3.52 -11.43
CA LEU A 145 -14.58 -4.48 -12.55
C LEU A 145 -13.23 -4.80 -13.25
N ASP A 146 -12.84 -6.08 -13.18
CA ASP A 146 -11.80 -6.75 -13.99
C ASP A 146 -10.30 -6.64 -13.62
N ALA A 147 -9.91 -6.27 -12.40
CA ALA A 147 -8.50 -6.42 -11.99
C ALA A 147 -8.30 -6.88 -10.53
N SER A 148 -7.40 -7.86 -10.39
CA SER A 148 -7.06 -8.66 -9.22
C SER A 148 -6.50 -7.83 -8.04
N MET A 149 -7.35 -7.55 -7.04
CA MET A 149 -7.02 -7.08 -5.68
C MET A 149 -6.96 -5.56 -5.44
N PRO A 150 -7.34 -5.13 -4.22
CA PRO A 150 -7.24 -3.74 -3.81
C PRO A 150 -5.78 -3.34 -3.54
N ALA A 151 -5.30 -2.32 -4.24
CA ALA A 151 -3.99 -1.73 -3.97
C ALA A 151 -4.13 -0.64 -2.90
N GLN A 152 -3.39 -0.75 -1.79
CA GLN A 152 -3.30 0.32 -0.81
C GLN A 152 -2.19 1.29 -1.20
N PHE A 153 -2.54 2.56 -1.32
CA PHE A 153 -1.60 3.65 -1.55
C PHE A 153 -1.43 4.49 -0.29
N LEU A 154 -0.18 4.73 0.08
CA LEU A 154 0.18 5.61 1.19
C LEU A 154 0.47 7.01 0.65
N THR A 155 -0.02 8.03 1.35
CA THR A 155 0.39 9.42 1.13
C THR A 155 1.27 9.84 2.29
N ILE A 156 2.52 10.21 1.98
CA ILE A 156 3.52 10.64 2.95
C ILE A 156 3.82 12.11 2.72
N ARG A 157 3.65 12.91 3.76
CA ARG A 157 4.04 14.32 3.78
C ARG A 157 5.55 14.41 3.93
N VAL A 158 6.19 15.13 3.01
CA VAL A 158 7.59 15.50 3.08
C VAL A 158 7.67 16.97 3.49
N ALA A 159 8.02 17.22 4.74
CA ALA A 159 8.31 18.55 5.27
C ALA A 159 9.81 18.72 5.49
N SER A 160 10.31 19.94 5.32
CA SER A 160 11.72 20.29 5.56
C SER A 160 11.81 21.28 6.70
N ALA A 161 12.86 21.18 7.51
CA ALA A 161 13.23 22.20 8.49
C ALA A 161 13.71 23.50 7.81
N ASP A 162 14.16 23.42 6.55
CA ASP A 162 14.49 24.59 5.74
C ASP A 162 13.21 25.23 5.18
N PRO A 163 12.85 26.46 5.58
CA PRO A 163 11.62 27.13 5.16
C PRO A 163 11.59 27.45 3.65
N ARG A 164 12.71 27.37 2.94
CA ARG A 164 12.78 27.59 1.49
C ARG A 164 12.30 26.38 0.69
N VAL A 165 12.31 25.20 1.30
CA VAL A 165 11.83 23.96 0.68
C VAL A 165 10.36 23.81 1.02
N LYS A 166 9.49 24.10 0.04
CA LYS A 166 8.04 23.90 0.20
C LYS A 166 7.74 22.41 0.45
N ALA A 167 6.95 22.14 1.47
CA ALA A 167 6.48 20.79 1.75
C ALA A 167 5.65 20.23 0.59
N PHE A 168 5.74 18.93 0.36
CA PHE A 168 5.05 18.23 -0.72
C PHE A 168 4.69 16.81 -0.30
N ASP A 169 3.73 16.21 -0.98
CA ASP A 169 3.28 14.85 -0.66
C ASP A 169 3.85 13.86 -1.67
N ILE A 170 4.28 12.70 -1.20
CA ILE A 170 4.64 11.56 -2.06
C ILE A 170 3.56 10.49 -1.91
N ARG A 171 3.22 9.82 -3.01
CA ARG A 171 2.26 8.72 -3.03
C ARG A 171 2.95 7.50 -3.61
N LEU A 172 2.87 6.37 -2.90
CA LEU A 172 3.46 5.10 -3.32
C LEU A 172 2.56 3.94 -2.91
N ASN A 173 2.78 2.76 -3.50
CA ASN A 173 2.11 1.54 -3.04
C ASN A 173 2.67 1.15 -1.66
N SER A 174 1.78 0.72 -0.77
CA SER A 174 2.13 0.15 0.53
C SER A 174 3.15 -0.99 0.45
N SER A 175 3.18 -1.77 -0.64
CA SER A 175 4.17 -2.83 -0.85
C SER A 175 5.61 -2.32 -1.00
N GLU A 176 5.77 -1.09 -1.48
CA GLU A 176 7.08 -0.45 -1.69
C GLU A 176 7.55 0.34 -0.45
N TYR A 177 6.73 0.38 0.61
CA TYR A 177 7.00 1.16 1.82
C TYR A 177 8.27 0.70 2.55
N GLY A 178 8.50 -0.61 2.63
CA GLY A 178 9.70 -1.18 3.26
C GLY A 178 10.98 -0.76 2.53
N GLU A 179 11.01 -0.89 1.20
CA GLU A 179 12.15 -0.46 0.37
C GLU A 179 12.42 1.04 0.47
N LEU A 180 11.35 1.85 0.53
CA LEU A 180 11.48 3.29 0.77
C LEU A 180 12.07 3.55 2.15
N GLN A 181 11.57 2.89 3.19
CA GLN A 181 12.04 3.04 4.56
C GLN A 181 13.53 2.67 4.70
N ASP A 182 13.95 1.58 4.05
CA ASP A 182 15.35 1.13 4.05
C ASP A 182 16.29 2.14 3.36
N LYS A 183 15.80 2.87 2.35
CA LYS A 183 16.60 3.88 1.67
C LYS A 183 16.68 5.21 2.43
N LEU A 184 15.72 5.49 3.30
CA LEU A 184 15.64 6.76 4.02
C LEU A 184 16.54 6.77 5.26
N ARG A 185 17.23 7.90 5.48
CA ARG A 185 18.04 8.10 6.69
C ARG A 185 17.22 8.45 7.93
N ALA A 186 16.04 9.03 7.73
CA ALA A 186 15.16 9.46 8.81
C ALA A 186 13.94 8.53 8.89
N PRO A 187 13.48 8.18 10.11
CA PRO A 187 12.29 7.36 10.26
C PRO A 187 11.05 8.10 9.75
N ILE A 188 10.14 7.37 9.13
CA ILE A 188 8.83 7.89 8.74
C ILE A 188 7.92 7.80 9.96
N GLN A 189 7.34 8.93 10.37
CA GLN A 189 6.40 8.99 11.47
C GLN A 189 5.03 8.51 10.99
N ASN A 190 4.40 7.59 11.73
CA ASN A 190 3.04 7.19 11.39
C ASN A 190 2.05 8.26 11.88
N GLY A 191 1.14 8.70 11.01
CA GLY A 191 0.03 9.55 11.40
C GLY A 191 -0.96 8.81 12.29
N ALA A 192 -1.72 9.55 13.09
CA ALA A 192 -2.76 8.95 13.92
C ALA A 192 -3.80 8.24 13.04
N ASN A 193 -4.12 6.98 13.38
CA ASN A 193 -5.13 6.14 12.73
C ASN A 193 -4.83 5.71 11.28
N VAL A 194 -3.56 5.72 10.87
CA VAL A 194 -3.15 5.19 9.55
C VAL A 194 -2.63 3.76 9.70
N VAL A 195 -3.33 2.80 9.08
CA VAL A 195 -2.91 1.39 9.03
C VAL A 195 -2.16 1.14 7.72
N ILE A 196 -0.98 0.54 7.79
CA ILE A 196 -0.12 0.27 6.64
C ILE A 196 -0.02 -1.25 6.44
N HIS A 197 -0.53 -1.76 5.32
CA HIS A 197 -0.41 -3.17 4.94
C HIS A 197 0.80 -3.34 4.02
N GLN A 198 1.95 -3.75 4.58
CA GLN A 198 3.20 -3.87 3.82
C GLN A 198 3.24 -5.09 2.90
N SER A 199 2.44 -6.13 3.18
CA SER A 199 2.39 -7.34 2.36
C SER A 199 0.95 -7.79 2.07
N LEU A 200 0.75 -8.48 0.94
CA LEU A 200 -0.50 -9.18 0.62
C LEU A 200 -0.91 -10.14 1.74
N SER A 201 0.08 -10.74 2.43
CA SER A 201 -0.17 -11.58 3.60
C SER A 201 -0.79 -10.80 4.75
N ASP A 202 -0.37 -9.56 5.03
CA ASP A 202 -0.95 -8.76 6.12
C ASP A 202 -2.39 -8.37 5.82
N LEU A 203 -2.68 -7.96 4.58
CA LEU A 203 -4.04 -7.66 4.14
C LEU A 203 -4.94 -8.91 4.20
N PHE A 204 -4.41 -10.05 3.77
CA PHE A 204 -5.11 -11.32 3.89
C PHE A 204 -5.40 -11.67 5.35
N LEU A 205 -4.43 -11.54 6.26
CA LEU A 205 -4.58 -11.89 7.68
C LEU A 205 -5.64 -11.03 8.37
N GLU A 206 -5.70 -9.74 8.05
CA GLU A 206 -6.74 -8.85 8.55
C GLU A 206 -8.13 -9.28 8.03
N THR A 207 -8.26 -9.46 6.71
CA THR A 207 -9.52 -9.88 6.09
C THR A 207 -9.96 -11.25 6.61
N PHE A 208 -9.01 -12.19 6.74
CA PHE A 208 -9.22 -13.52 7.31
C PHE A 208 -9.75 -13.42 8.74
N SER A 209 -9.12 -12.62 9.58
CA SER A 209 -9.54 -12.45 10.98
C SER A 209 -10.94 -11.86 11.06
N SER A 210 -11.24 -10.83 10.27
CA SER A 210 -12.57 -10.20 10.21
C SER A 210 -13.66 -11.18 9.76
N LEU A 211 -13.37 -12.05 8.80
CA LEU A 211 -14.31 -13.08 8.35
C LEU A 211 -14.53 -14.15 9.43
N VAL A 212 -13.46 -14.60 10.10
CA VAL A 212 -13.55 -15.61 11.17
C VAL A 212 -14.30 -15.10 12.40
N GLU A 213 -14.19 -13.82 12.74
CA GLU A 213 -14.97 -13.21 13.83
C GLU A 213 -16.49 -13.26 13.59
N ARG A 214 -16.93 -13.40 12.34
CA ARG A 214 -18.34 -13.52 11.97
C ARG A 214 -18.84 -14.96 11.99
N ASN A 215 -17.94 -15.95 12.08
CA ASN A 215 -18.31 -17.35 12.15
C ASN A 215 -18.85 -17.70 13.55
N PRO A 216 -19.73 -18.72 13.66
CA PRO A 216 -20.20 -19.19 14.96
C PRO A 216 -19.03 -19.60 15.88
N PRO A 217 -18.96 -19.09 17.11
CA PRO A 217 -17.86 -19.43 18.02
C PRO A 217 -17.97 -20.88 18.49
N TYR A 218 -16.83 -21.49 18.79
CA TYR A 218 -16.78 -22.77 19.48
C TYR A 218 -16.78 -22.54 20.98
N LEU A 219 -17.80 -23.05 21.67
CA LEU A 219 -17.89 -23.00 23.13
C LEU A 219 -16.99 -24.07 23.74
N LEU A 220 -15.96 -23.63 24.48
CA LEU A 220 -15.08 -24.54 25.17
C LEU A 220 -15.79 -25.16 26.38
N PRO A 221 -15.73 -26.49 26.59
CA PRO A 221 -16.22 -27.11 27.81
C PRO A 221 -15.56 -26.50 29.06
N SER A 222 -16.34 -26.21 30.10
CA SER A 222 -15.91 -25.43 31.27
C SER A 222 -14.75 -26.02 32.09
N ASN A 223 -14.35 -27.27 31.81
CA ASN A 223 -13.26 -27.99 32.46
C ASN A 223 -11.97 -28.04 31.63
N GLN A 224 -11.93 -27.36 30.47
CA GLN A 224 -10.76 -27.35 29.60
C GLN A 224 -10.11 -25.97 29.60
N GLU A 225 -8.79 -25.96 29.82
CA GLU A 225 -7.96 -24.78 29.60
C GLU A 225 -7.13 -24.96 28.34
N LEU A 226 -7.00 -23.90 27.54
CA LEU A 226 -6.20 -23.92 26.33
C LEU A 226 -4.76 -23.54 26.62
N ASP A 227 -3.85 -24.35 26.06
CA ASP A 227 -2.40 -24.13 26.07
C ASP A 227 -1.98 -22.96 25.16
N LEU A 228 -0.69 -22.65 25.16
CA LEU A 228 -0.09 -21.74 24.20
C LEU A 228 -0.19 -22.31 22.78
N CYS A 229 -0.36 -21.42 21.82
CA CYS A 229 -0.40 -21.75 20.41
C CYS A 229 0.93 -22.40 19.98
N ILE A 230 0.85 -23.56 19.33
CA ILE A 230 2.04 -24.31 18.88
C ILE A 230 2.83 -23.62 17.76
N GLY A 231 2.22 -22.64 17.08
CA GLY A 231 2.87 -21.87 16.01
C GLY A 231 3.75 -20.74 16.55
N CYS A 232 3.20 -19.86 17.40
CA CYS A 232 3.93 -18.69 17.91
C CYS A 232 4.50 -18.85 19.32
N MET A 233 4.01 -19.81 20.12
CA MET A 233 4.36 -20.02 21.52
C MET A 233 4.21 -18.76 22.41
N GLN A 234 3.37 -17.81 22.01
CA GLN A 234 3.22 -16.51 22.68
C GLN A 234 1.79 -16.25 23.15
N SER A 235 0.80 -16.50 22.29
CA SER A 235 -0.62 -16.36 22.62
C SER A 235 -1.26 -17.71 22.92
N ARG A 236 -2.35 -17.73 23.69
CA ARG A 236 -3.14 -18.95 23.89
C ARG A 236 -3.77 -19.40 22.56
N ALA A 237 -3.95 -20.70 22.40
CA ALA A 237 -4.77 -21.24 21.33
C ALA A 237 -6.19 -20.67 21.47
N ASN A 238 -6.77 -20.19 20.38
CA ASN A 238 -8.09 -19.57 20.39
C ASN A 238 -8.88 -19.83 19.10
N VAL A 239 -8.46 -20.84 18.33
CA VAL A 239 -9.15 -21.27 17.11
C VAL A 239 -9.41 -22.76 17.11
N LYS A 240 -10.62 -23.13 16.70
CA LYS A 240 -11.06 -24.50 16.47
C LYS A 240 -11.62 -24.61 15.05
N LEU A 241 -11.23 -25.67 14.34
CA LEU A 241 -11.81 -26.01 13.05
C LEU A 241 -13.05 -26.89 13.27
N LEU A 242 -14.20 -26.46 12.73
CA LEU A 242 -15.48 -27.13 12.74
C LEU A 242 -16.13 -26.99 11.36
N LYS A 243 -16.68 -28.07 10.82
CA LYS A 243 -17.36 -28.02 9.53
C LYS A 243 -18.69 -27.26 9.64
N ASN A 244 -18.69 -26.02 9.18
CA ASN A 244 -19.84 -25.11 9.18
C ASN A 244 -20.26 -24.70 7.75
N CYS A 245 -19.38 -24.86 6.77
CA CYS A 245 -19.71 -24.61 5.37
C CYS A 245 -20.87 -25.50 4.90
N ARG A 246 -21.81 -24.90 4.13
CA ARG A 246 -22.96 -25.58 3.53
C ARG A 246 -22.80 -25.61 2.02
N GLU A 247 -21.89 -26.43 1.53
CA GLU A 247 -21.68 -26.53 0.08
C GLU A 247 -22.65 -27.56 -0.54
N PRO A 248 -23.37 -27.20 -1.62
CA PRO A 248 -24.32 -28.08 -2.31
C PRO A 248 -23.64 -29.05 -3.30
N HIS A 249 -22.32 -28.98 -3.49
CA HIS A 249 -21.56 -29.89 -4.34
C HIS A 249 -20.52 -30.62 -3.50
N GLU A 250 -20.50 -31.95 -3.63
CA GLU A 250 -19.63 -32.85 -2.88
C GLU A 250 -18.15 -32.53 -3.14
N GLY A 251 -17.41 -32.27 -2.05
CA GLY A 251 -15.97 -32.49 -1.98
C GLY A 251 -15.14 -31.23 -1.79
N GLU A 252 -14.78 -30.94 -0.54
CA GLU A 252 -13.37 -30.72 -0.14
C GLU A 252 -13.29 -30.62 1.39
N CYS A 253 -14.11 -29.80 2.06
CA CYS A 253 -14.09 -29.65 3.52
C CYS A 253 -14.49 -30.92 4.31
N GLN A 254 -13.60 -31.38 5.20
CA GLN A 254 -13.75 -32.57 6.04
C GLN A 254 -13.88 -32.22 7.53
N PRO A 255 -14.60 -33.01 8.33
CA PRO A 255 -14.69 -32.78 9.77
C PRO A 255 -13.32 -32.91 10.44
N CYS A 256 -12.95 -31.90 11.23
CA CYS A 256 -11.69 -31.87 11.98
C CYS A 256 -11.91 -32.11 13.48
N PHE A 257 -11.28 -33.16 14.01
CA PHE A 257 -11.37 -33.56 15.42
C PHE A 257 -10.18 -33.13 16.27
N CYS A 258 -9.25 -32.34 15.72
CA CYS A 258 -8.10 -31.84 16.49
C CYS A 258 -8.51 -30.92 17.64
N TYR A 259 -7.75 -31.00 18.74
CA TYR A 259 -7.88 -30.05 19.83
C TYR A 259 -7.50 -28.61 19.38
N PRO A 260 -8.09 -27.54 19.95
CA PRO A 260 -7.64 -26.17 19.68
C PRO A 260 -6.18 -25.99 20.14
N MET A 261 -5.26 -25.90 19.18
CA MET A 261 -3.80 -25.77 19.44
C MET A 261 -3.19 -24.54 18.75
N TRP A 262 -3.98 -23.80 17.98
CA TRP A 262 -3.51 -22.67 17.17
C TRP A 262 -4.24 -21.39 17.58
N CYS A 263 -3.53 -20.26 17.49
CA CYS A 263 -4.16 -18.96 17.56
C CYS A 263 -4.59 -18.49 16.16
N LEU A 264 -5.52 -17.55 16.11
CA LEU A 264 -6.11 -17.02 14.87
C LEU A 264 -5.06 -16.55 13.87
N LEU A 265 -4.08 -15.77 14.35
CA LEU A 265 -3.02 -15.25 13.49
C LEU A 265 -2.15 -16.35 12.88
N CYS A 266 -1.79 -17.38 13.66
CA CYS A 266 -0.98 -18.48 13.14
C CYS A 266 -1.79 -19.37 12.19
N MET A 267 -3.08 -19.57 12.45
CA MET A 267 -3.96 -20.29 11.53
C MET A 267 -4.11 -19.54 10.20
N GLY A 268 -4.31 -18.22 10.24
CA GLY A 268 -4.34 -17.38 9.02
C GLY A 268 -3.02 -17.43 8.24
N LYS A 269 -1.88 -17.39 8.94
CA LYS A 269 -0.56 -17.49 8.29
C LYS A 269 -0.36 -18.84 7.62
N TRP A 270 -0.77 -19.91 8.29
CA TRP A 270 -0.81 -21.24 7.71
C TRP A 270 -1.68 -21.27 6.45
N PHE A 271 -2.91 -20.75 6.56
CA PHE A 271 -3.85 -20.69 5.44
C PHE A 271 -3.24 -19.99 4.22
N ALA A 272 -2.66 -18.80 4.40
CA ALA A 272 -2.00 -18.03 3.35
C ALA A 272 -0.80 -18.77 2.73
N SER A 273 -0.04 -19.51 3.55
CA SER A 273 1.14 -20.25 3.07
C SER A 273 0.81 -21.42 2.14
N GLN A 274 -0.41 -21.94 2.22
CA GLN A 274 -0.88 -23.05 1.37
C GLN A 274 -1.44 -22.58 0.03
N GLN A 275 -1.51 -21.26 -0.19
CA GLN A 275 -2.13 -20.69 -1.37
C GLN A 275 -1.19 -20.54 -2.55
N ASP A 276 -1.76 -20.49 -3.75
CA ASP A 276 -1.05 -20.08 -4.95
C ASP A 276 -0.75 -18.58 -4.92
N GLN A 277 0.53 -18.24 -4.80
CA GLN A 277 1.00 -16.85 -4.78
C GLN A 277 0.79 -16.11 -6.11
N GLN A 278 0.54 -16.83 -7.21
CA GLN A 278 0.25 -16.22 -8.51
C GLN A 278 -1.23 -15.83 -8.66
N HIS A 279 -2.13 -16.40 -7.85
CA HIS A 279 -3.58 -16.21 -7.93
C HIS A 279 -4.18 -15.78 -6.57
N PRO A 280 -3.79 -14.62 -6.02
CA PRO A 280 -4.24 -14.12 -4.71
C PRO A 280 -5.75 -13.93 -4.58
N GLU A 281 -6.44 -13.69 -5.69
CA GLU A 281 -7.90 -13.52 -5.75
C GLU A 281 -8.67 -14.77 -5.32
N THR A 282 -8.05 -15.95 -5.40
CA THR A 282 -8.68 -17.23 -5.05
C THR A 282 -8.51 -17.60 -3.58
N TRP A 283 -7.66 -16.91 -2.83
CA TRP A 283 -7.23 -17.32 -1.49
C TRP A 283 -8.41 -17.49 -0.53
N LEU A 284 -9.31 -16.51 -0.44
CA LEU A 284 -10.43 -16.56 0.49
C LEU A 284 -11.48 -17.63 0.16
N SER A 285 -11.56 -18.06 -1.10
CA SER A 285 -12.46 -19.11 -1.60
C SER A 285 -11.83 -20.51 -1.63
N SER A 286 -10.56 -20.64 -1.24
CA SER A 286 -9.80 -21.90 -1.33
C SER A 286 -10.04 -22.83 -0.13
N HIS A 287 -9.53 -24.06 -0.28
CA HIS A 287 -9.45 -25.07 0.75
C HIS A 287 -8.01 -25.38 1.10
N VAL A 288 -7.72 -25.53 2.40
CA VAL A 288 -6.38 -25.89 2.87
C VAL A 288 -6.43 -27.04 3.87
N PRO A 289 -5.38 -27.87 3.95
CA PRO A 289 -5.33 -28.94 4.94
C PRO A 289 -5.07 -28.39 6.33
N CYS A 290 -5.73 -28.97 7.35
CA CYS A 290 -5.41 -28.74 8.75
C CYS A 290 -3.92 -29.04 9.01
N PRO A 291 -3.17 -28.14 9.68
CA PRO A 291 -1.73 -28.35 9.92
C PRO A 291 -1.44 -29.57 10.80
N THR A 292 -2.44 -30.07 11.54
CA THR A 292 -2.31 -31.23 12.43
C THR A 292 -2.79 -32.53 11.78
N CYS A 293 -4.07 -32.61 11.36
CA CYS A 293 -4.66 -33.85 10.84
C CYS A 293 -4.86 -33.88 9.32
N ARG A 294 -4.54 -32.79 8.61
CA ARG A 294 -4.73 -32.62 7.17
C ARG A 294 -6.18 -32.70 6.66
N ALA A 295 -7.17 -32.72 7.56
CA ALA A 295 -8.56 -32.51 7.16
C ALA A 295 -8.67 -31.17 6.43
N GLN A 296 -9.17 -31.19 5.20
CA GLN A 296 -9.37 -30.01 4.38
C GLN A 296 -10.44 -29.12 5.02
N PHE A 297 -10.24 -27.80 4.99
CA PHE A 297 -11.18 -26.83 5.55
C PHE A 297 -11.12 -25.51 4.76
N CYS A 298 -12.20 -24.75 4.78
CA CYS A 298 -12.27 -23.38 4.24
C CYS A 298 -12.36 -22.36 5.38
N ILE A 299 -12.33 -21.07 5.03
CA ILE A 299 -12.42 -19.98 6.00
C ILE A 299 -13.68 -20.01 6.88
N LEU A 300 -14.80 -20.54 6.37
CA LEU A 300 -16.07 -20.64 7.11
C LEU A 300 -16.02 -21.70 8.23
N ASP A 301 -15.10 -22.66 8.13
CA ASP A 301 -14.93 -23.73 9.12
C ASP A 301 -14.03 -23.30 10.30
N VAL A 302 -13.40 -22.13 10.20
CA VAL A 302 -12.53 -21.59 11.24
C VAL A 302 -13.38 -20.86 12.28
N CYS A 303 -13.35 -21.30 13.52
CA CYS A 303 -14.15 -20.73 14.60
C CYS A 303 -13.24 -20.19 15.70
N SER A 304 -13.54 -18.98 16.19
CA SER A 304 -12.94 -18.48 17.42
C SER A 304 -13.45 -19.27 18.62
N VAL A 305 -12.57 -19.55 19.58
CA VAL A 305 -12.94 -20.25 20.83
C VAL A 305 -13.37 -19.23 21.87
N GLN A 306 -14.49 -19.50 22.55
CA GLN A 306 -15.06 -18.70 23.63
C GLN A 306 -15.27 -19.53 24.90
#